data_AF-A0A1I7ULG5-F1
#
_entry.id   AF-A0A1I7ULG5-F1
#
_cell.length_a   1.000
_cell.length_b   1.000
_cell.length_c   1.000
_cell.angle_alpha   90.00
_cell.angle_beta   90.00
_cell.angle_gamma   90.00
#
_symmetry.space_group_name_H-M   'P 1'
#
loop_
_entity.id
_entity.type
_entity.pdbx_description
1 polymer ?
#
loop_
_entity_poly.entity_id
_entity_poly.type
_entity_poly.pdbx_seq_one_letter_code
_entity_poly.pdbx_strand_id
1 'polypeptide(L)'
;MILEHSSELQQVNALAVLATAFEEQQNFLKIAISNEADLYEEETVGPSELTAADCRRIAPFEESALIYWMGKIEKFKNLSNFDKRIIFNRYKKKKMSLDHVFLASKHKFECMNRKLILFDRFFTKLELTPLMIDGNNRDTVAHEQ
;
A
#
# COMPACT_ATOMS: atom_id res chain seq x y z
N MET A 1 36.02 -13.44 -6.80
CA MET A 1 34.77 -14.19 -6.59
C MET A 1 34.13 -14.02 -5.20
N ILE A 2 34.81 -13.45 -4.19
CA ILE A 2 34.23 -13.28 -2.83
C ILE A 2 33.42 -11.97 -2.68
N LEU A 3 33.64 -10.98 -3.54
CA LEU A 3 33.00 -9.66 -3.42
C LEU A 3 31.53 -9.61 -3.88
N GLU A 4 31.10 -10.49 -4.79
CA GLU A 4 29.73 -10.51 -5.31
C GLU A 4 28.74 -11.09 -4.28
N HIS A 5 29.13 -12.15 -3.56
CA HIS A 5 28.29 -12.77 -2.52
C HIS A 5 28.02 -11.83 -1.34
N SER A 6 28.93 -10.89 -1.05
CA SER A 6 28.75 -9.86 -0.01
C SER A 6 27.65 -8.86 -0.37
N SER A 7 27.58 -8.45 -1.65
CA SER A 7 26.57 -7.49 -2.12
C SER A 7 25.18 -8.11 -2.19
N GLU A 8 25.08 -9.35 -2.68
CA GLU A 8 23.81 -10.08 -2.73
C GLU A 8 23.23 -10.33 -1.34
N LEU A 9 24.07 -10.77 -0.39
CA LEU A 9 23.65 -10.98 1.00
C LEU A 9 23.16 -9.68 1.66
N GLN A 10 23.82 -8.55 1.39
CA GLN A 10 23.36 -7.24 1.86
C GLN A 10 22.01 -6.83 1.25
N GLN A 11 21.77 -7.12 -0.03
CA GLN A 11 20.49 -6.85 -0.68
C GLN A 11 19.36 -7.71 -0.13
N VAL A 12 19.60 -9.02 0.07
CA VAL A 12 18.63 -9.95 0.67
C VAL A 12 18.27 -9.49 2.09
N ASN A 13 19.26 -9.08 2.88
CA ASN A 13 19.02 -8.55 4.23
C ASN A 13 18.20 -7.26 4.20
N ALA A 14 18.48 -6.34 3.26
CA ALA A 14 17.71 -5.11 3.11
C ALA A 14 16.25 -5.39 2.71
N LEU A 15 16.01 -6.36 1.82
CA LEU A 15 14.66 -6.78 1.43
C LEU A 15 13.92 -7.42 2.60
N ALA A 16 14.57 -8.29 3.37
CA ALA A 16 13.97 -8.91 4.55
C ALA A 16 13.54 -7.85 5.57
N VAL A 17 14.38 -6.84 5.85
CA VAL A 17 14.03 -5.72 6.73
C VAL A 17 12.80 -4.97 6.24
N LEU A 18 12.69 -4.71 4.94
CA LEU A 18 11.54 -4.00 4.37
C LEU A 18 10.25 -4.84 4.36
N ALA A 19 10.37 -6.16 4.17
CA ALA A 19 9.26 -7.10 4.27
C ALA A 19 8.73 -7.17 5.70
N THR A 20 9.61 -7.36 6.69
CA THR A 20 9.23 -7.34 8.12
C THR A 20 8.61 -5.99 8.50
N ALA A 21 9.21 -4.88 8.08
CA ALA A 21 8.64 -3.55 8.34
C ALA A 21 7.24 -3.37 7.72
N PHE A 22 6.99 -3.98 6.56
CA PHE A 22 5.67 -3.96 5.92
C PHE A 22 4.66 -4.79 6.73
N GLU A 23 5.03 -5.98 7.21
CA GLU A 23 4.16 -6.78 8.07
C GLU A 23 3.82 -6.06 9.37
N GLU A 24 4.81 -5.44 10.02
CA GLU A 24 4.60 -4.60 11.21
C GLU A 24 3.66 -3.42 10.91
N GLN A 25 3.82 -2.76 9.76
CA GLN A 25 2.93 -1.69 9.29
C GLN A 25 1.47 -2.20 9.19
N GLN A 26 1.26 -3.39 8.61
CA GLN A 26 -0.08 -3.97 8.46
C GLN A 26 -0.70 -4.35 9.81
N ASN A 27 0.09 -4.95 10.71
CA ASN A 27 -0.38 -5.31 12.05
C ASN A 27 -0.76 -4.06 12.86
N PHE A 28 0.05 -3.01 12.80
CA PHE A 28 -0.25 -1.73 13.44
C PHE A 28 -1.57 -1.17 12.91
N LEU A 29 -1.76 -1.15 11.59
CA LEU A 29 -2.99 -0.64 10.98
C LEU A 29 -4.21 -1.46 11.40
N LYS A 30 -4.12 -2.79 11.38
CA LYS A 30 -5.19 -3.68 11.84
C LYS A 30 -5.61 -3.33 13.27
N ILE A 31 -4.66 -3.18 14.19
CA ILE A 31 -4.94 -2.82 15.59
C ILE A 31 -5.53 -1.41 15.68
N ALA A 32 -4.97 -0.43 14.97
CA ALA A 32 -5.38 0.97 15.06
C ALA A 32 -6.80 1.22 14.52
N ILE A 33 -7.22 0.44 13.52
CA ILE A 33 -8.56 0.57 12.93
C ILE A 33 -9.59 -0.30 13.64
N SER A 34 -9.16 -1.34 14.36
CA SER A 34 -10.03 -2.19 15.17
C SER A 34 -10.77 -1.38 16.24
N ASN A 35 -12.00 -1.78 16.53
CA ASN A 35 -12.76 -1.28 17.66
C ASN A 35 -12.82 -2.37 18.74
N GLU A 36 -13.25 -1.99 19.94
CA GLU A 36 -13.38 -2.93 21.05
C GLU A 36 -14.38 -4.06 20.74
N ALA A 37 -15.41 -3.78 19.93
CA ALA A 37 -16.40 -4.80 19.51
C ALA A 37 -15.76 -5.93 18.68
N ASP A 38 -14.76 -5.63 17.84
CA ASP A 38 -14.03 -6.63 17.05
C ASP A 38 -13.24 -7.63 17.93
N LEU A 39 -13.03 -7.35 19.22
CA LEU A 39 -12.39 -8.29 20.16
C LEU A 39 -13.36 -9.37 20.64
N TYR A 40 -14.67 -9.13 20.56
CA TYR A 40 -15.70 -10.00 21.12
C TYR A 40 -16.61 -10.61 20.06
N GLU A 41 -16.66 -10.05 18.84
CA GLU A 41 -17.43 -10.60 17.73
C GLU A 41 -16.67 -11.73 17.01
N GLU A 42 -17.26 -12.93 16.96
CA GLU A 42 -16.79 -14.02 16.09
C GLU A 42 -16.86 -13.57 14.62
N GLU A 43 -15.77 -13.79 13.86
CA GLU A 43 -15.42 -13.35 12.48
C GLU A 43 -16.49 -13.61 11.37
N THR A 44 -17.75 -13.27 11.60
CA THR A 44 -18.89 -13.63 10.74
C THR A 44 -19.40 -12.48 9.89
N VAL A 45 -19.01 -11.23 10.21
CA VAL A 45 -19.38 -10.05 9.42
C VAL A 45 -18.27 -9.75 8.43
N GLY A 46 -18.53 -10.01 7.14
CA GLY A 46 -17.62 -9.64 6.05
C GLY A 46 -17.36 -8.13 5.97
N PRO A 47 -16.46 -7.68 5.08
CA PRO A 47 -16.04 -6.28 5.03
C PRO A 47 -17.20 -5.33 4.74
N SER A 48 -17.21 -4.16 5.39
CA SER A 48 -18.23 -3.13 5.24
C SER A 48 -17.85 -2.07 4.21
N GLU A 49 -18.82 -1.34 3.67
CA GLU A 49 -18.52 -0.29 2.67
C GLU A 49 -17.78 0.89 3.33
N LEU A 50 -16.67 1.31 2.72
CA LEU A 50 -15.82 2.38 3.23
C LEU A 50 -16.56 3.73 3.18
N THR A 51 -16.71 4.39 4.32
CA THR A 51 -17.31 5.73 4.37
C THR A 51 -16.25 6.84 4.41
N ALA A 52 -16.68 8.08 4.13
CA ALA A 52 -15.81 9.25 4.28
C ALA A 52 -15.38 9.47 5.75
N ALA A 53 -16.17 9.03 6.73
CA ALA A 53 -15.81 9.10 8.14
C ALA A 53 -14.68 8.10 8.47
N ASP A 54 -14.75 6.89 7.91
CA ASP A 54 -13.68 5.90 8.04
C ASP A 54 -12.38 6.40 7.43
N CYS A 55 -12.42 6.97 6.22
CA CYS A 55 -11.24 7.56 5.59
C CYS A 55 -10.57 8.61 6.48
N ARG A 56 -11.37 9.53 7.07
CA ARG A 56 -10.83 10.57 7.98
C ARG A 56 -10.22 9.98 9.24
N ARG A 57 -10.81 8.91 9.78
CA ARG A 57 -10.31 8.21 10.97
C ARG A 57 -9.01 7.44 10.69
N ILE A 58 -8.92 6.79 9.54
CA ILE A 58 -7.84 5.87 9.19
C ILE A 58 -6.59 6.60 8.66
N ALA A 59 -6.78 7.68 7.89
CA ALA A 59 -5.71 8.45 7.26
C ALA A 59 -4.51 8.78 8.18
N PRO A 60 -4.67 9.30 9.42
CA PRO A 60 -3.53 9.61 10.28
C PRO A 60 -2.72 8.37 10.70
N PHE A 61 -3.39 7.21 10.85
CA PHE A 61 -2.71 5.96 11.18
C PHE A 61 -1.91 5.43 10.00
N GLU A 62 -2.47 5.47 8.80
CA GLU A 62 -1.70 5.14 7.58
C GLU A 62 -0.50 6.04 7.37
N GLU A 63 -0.67 7.34 7.59
CA GLU A 63 0.42 8.29 7.44
C GLU A 63 1.56 7.98 8.42
N SER A 64 1.21 7.67 9.68
CA SER A 64 2.17 7.28 10.72
C SER A 64 2.85 5.94 10.41
N ALA A 65 2.10 4.95 9.94
CA ALA A 65 2.61 3.63 9.56
C ALA A 65 3.58 3.73 8.37
N LEU A 66 3.28 4.59 7.40
CA LEU A 66 4.17 4.87 6.27
C LEU A 66 5.47 5.57 6.72
N ILE A 67 5.38 6.55 7.61
CA ILE A 67 6.56 7.23 8.18
C ILE A 67 7.47 6.21 8.87
N TYR A 68 6.88 5.30 9.66
CA TYR A 68 7.59 4.20 10.30
C TYR A 68 8.32 3.32 9.27
N TRP A 69 7.61 2.85 8.23
CA TRP A 69 8.18 2.00 7.19
C TRP A 69 9.33 2.70 6.45
N MET A 70 9.15 3.96 6.05
CA MET A 70 10.21 4.74 5.42
C MET A 70 11.41 4.93 6.35
N GLY A 71 11.16 5.05 7.65
CA GLY A 71 12.18 5.08 8.70
C GLY A 71 13.02 3.81 8.78
N LYS A 72 12.65 2.69 8.15
CA LYS A 72 13.47 1.47 8.09
C LYS A 72 14.47 1.48 6.92
N ILE A 73 14.30 2.37 5.95
CA ILE A 73 15.25 2.54 4.84
C ILE A 73 16.45 3.37 5.33
N GLU A 74 17.60 2.73 5.46
CA GLU A 74 18.81 3.36 6.04
C GLU A 74 19.20 4.67 5.30
N LYS A 75 19.16 4.66 3.97
CA LYS A 75 19.42 5.87 3.17
C LYS A 75 18.43 6.99 3.46
N PHE A 76 17.18 6.68 3.77
CA PHE A 76 16.16 7.68 4.10
C PHE A 76 16.40 8.29 5.49
N LYS A 77 16.83 7.49 6.48
CA LYS A 77 17.16 7.99 7.83
C LYS A 77 18.24 9.07 7.81
N ASN A 78 19.22 8.93 6.94
CA ASN A 78 20.38 9.82 6.86
C ASN A 78 20.12 11.11 6.07
N LEU A 79 18.93 11.30 5.51
CA LEU A 79 18.53 12.53 4.82
C LEU A 79 18.20 13.66 5.79
N SER A 80 18.34 14.90 5.30
CA SER A 80 17.85 16.09 5.98
C SER A 80 16.32 16.03 6.18
N ASN A 81 15.80 16.73 7.19
CA ASN A 81 14.35 16.81 7.41
C ASN A 81 13.62 17.44 6.21
N PHE A 82 14.27 18.36 5.50
CA PHE A 82 13.75 18.96 4.29
C PHE A 82 13.57 17.93 3.17
N ASP A 83 14.59 17.12 2.90
CA ASP A 83 14.54 16.09 1.85
C ASP A 83 13.57 14.96 2.19
N LYS A 84 13.54 14.54 3.47
CA LYS A 84 12.55 13.56 3.97
C LYS A 84 11.13 14.01 3.64
N ARG A 85 10.81 15.29 3.89
CA ARG A 85 9.49 15.86 3.63
C ARG A 85 9.17 15.90 2.13
N ILE A 86 10.15 16.21 1.27
CA ILE A 86 9.97 16.20 -0.19
C ILE A 86 9.64 14.78 -0.67
N ILE A 87 10.45 13.79 -0.28
CA ILE A 87 10.27 12.40 -0.68
C ILE A 87 8.93 11.88 -0.18
N PHE A 88 8.62 12.11 1.09
CA PHE A 88 7.37 11.69 1.70
C PHE A 88 6.16 12.21 0.91
N ASN A 89 6.09 13.52 0.67
CA ASN A 89 4.98 14.11 -0.06
C ASN A 89 4.89 13.63 -1.53
N ARG A 90 6.04 13.35 -2.16
CA ARG A 90 6.08 12.87 -3.55
C ARG A 90 5.60 11.42 -3.70
N TYR A 91 5.90 10.56 -2.74
CA TYR A 91 5.69 9.12 -2.88
C TYR A 91 4.61 8.53 -1.98
N LYS A 92 4.11 9.25 -0.97
CA LYS A 92 3.14 8.69 -0.01
C LYS A 92 1.93 8.06 -0.66
N LYS A 93 1.27 8.80 -1.57
CA LYS A 93 0.10 8.29 -2.30
C LYS A 93 0.42 7.03 -3.10
N LYS A 94 1.56 7.00 -3.80
CA LYS A 94 1.97 5.85 -4.63
C LYS A 94 2.22 4.60 -3.80
N LYS A 95 2.93 4.75 -2.66
CA LYS A 95 3.20 3.62 -1.75
C LYS A 95 1.92 3.11 -1.12
N MET A 96 1.06 4.01 -0.62
CA MET A 96 -0.22 3.61 -0.01
C MET A 96 -1.13 2.90 -1.02
N SER A 97 -1.26 3.43 -2.24
CA SER A 97 -2.04 2.76 -3.29
C SER A 97 -1.48 1.39 -3.64
N LEU A 98 -0.16 1.24 -3.69
CA LEU A 98 0.47 -0.06 -3.92
C LEU A 98 0.16 -1.05 -2.79
N ASP A 99 0.22 -0.60 -1.54
CA ASP A 99 -0.11 -1.41 -0.36
C ASP A 99 -1.58 -1.87 -0.42
N HIS A 100 -2.50 -0.96 -0.73
CA HIS A 100 -3.93 -1.27 -0.88
C HIS A 100 -4.17 -2.31 -1.97
N VAL A 101 -3.57 -2.13 -3.14
CA VAL A 101 -3.71 -3.08 -4.26
C VAL A 101 -3.12 -4.44 -3.89
N PHE A 102 -1.94 -4.47 -3.26
CA PHE A 102 -1.32 -5.72 -2.84
C PHE A 102 -2.18 -6.47 -1.82
N LEU A 103 -2.72 -5.79 -0.82
CA LEU A 103 -3.60 -6.40 0.18
C LEU A 103 -4.92 -6.87 -0.44
N ALA A 104 -5.55 -6.03 -1.26
CA ALA A 104 -6.78 -6.39 -1.97
C ALA A 104 -6.59 -7.62 -2.87
N SER A 105 -5.41 -7.81 -3.46
CA SER A 105 -5.12 -8.97 -4.32
C SER A 105 -5.25 -10.33 -3.62
N LYS A 106 -5.23 -10.34 -2.28
CA LYS A 106 -5.47 -11.53 -1.46
C LYS A 106 -6.95 -11.94 -1.42
N HIS A 107 -7.86 -11.01 -1.72
CA HIS A 107 -9.32 -11.16 -1.71
C HIS A 107 -9.86 -11.36 -3.12
N LYS A 108 -9.59 -12.54 -3.70
CA LYS A 108 -9.88 -12.82 -5.12
C LYS A 108 -11.37 -12.70 -5.46
N PHE A 109 -12.24 -13.22 -4.59
CA PHE A 109 -13.69 -13.24 -4.83
C PHE A 109 -14.26 -11.81 -4.86
N GLU A 110 -13.83 -10.97 -3.92
CA GLU A 110 -14.22 -9.57 -3.80
C GLU A 110 -13.71 -8.76 -5.00
N CYS A 111 -12.46 -8.98 -5.40
CA CYS A 111 -11.88 -8.35 -6.59
C CYS A 111 -12.64 -8.71 -7.87
N MET A 112 -13.06 -9.97 -8.04
CA MET A 112 -13.91 -10.38 -9.18
C MET A 112 -15.24 -9.62 -9.20
N ASN A 113 -15.76 -9.27 -8.02
CA ASN A 113 -16.97 -8.47 -7.87
C ASN A 113 -16.71 -6.95 -7.87
N ARG A 114 -15.55 -6.51 -8.39
CA ARG A 114 -15.12 -5.10 -8.45
C ARG A 114 -15.11 -4.42 -7.08
N LYS A 115 -14.84 -5.16 -6.00
CA LYS A 115 -14.63 -4.62 -4.67
C LYS A 115 -13.14 -4.59 -4.36
N LEU A 116 -12.62 -3.41 -4.03
CA LEU A 116 -11.27 -3.24 -3.50
C LEU A 116 -11.33 -3.34 -1.98
N ILE A 117 -10.74 -4.39 -1.42
CA ILE A 117 -10.67 -4.60 0.03
C ILE A 117 -9.53 -3.79 0.63
N LEU A 118 -9.82 -3.09 1.73
CA LEU A 118 -8.88 -2.24 2.46
C LEU A 118 -8.81 -2.70 3.91
N PHE A 119 -7.59 -2.98 4.37
CA PHE A 119 -7.28 -3.41 5.73
C PHE A 119 -8.08 -4.63 6.24
N ASP A 120 -8.49 -5.50 5.33
CA ASP A 120 -9.34 -6.67 5.59
C ASP A 120 -10.69 -6.36 6.28
N ARG A 121 -11.08 -5.08 6.34
CA ARG A 121 -12.26 -4.61 7.07
C ARG A 121 -13.24 -3.85 6.20
N PHE A 122 -12.74 -3.09 5.24
CA PHE A 122 -13.57 -2.22 4.41
C PHE A 122 -13.50 -2.64 2.95
N PHE A 123 -14.51 -2.29 2.18
CA PHE A 123 -14.45 -2.34 0.72
C PHE A 123 -14.90 -1.02 0.10
N THR A 124 -14.33 -0.71 -1.07
CA THR A 124 -14.88 0.30 -1.97
C THR A 124 -15.16 -0.33 -3.32
N LYS A 125 -16.23 0.12 -4.00
CA LYS A 125 -16.55 -0.35 -5.35
C LYS A 125 -15.65 0.37 -6.35
N LEU A 126 -14.96 -0.42 -7.17
CA LEU A 126 -14.13 0.09 -8.24
C LEU A 126 -15.02 0.48 -9.42
N GLU A 127 -15.26 1.78 -9.58
CA GLU A 127 -15.72 2.35 -10.83
C GLU A 127 -14.51 2.56 -11.75
N LEU A 128 -13.88 1.46 -12.15
CA LEU A 128 -12.87 1.51 -13.19
C LEU A 128 -13.57 1.44 -14.54
N THR A 129 -13.43 2.50 -15.34
CA THR A 129 -13.59 2.37 -16.78
C THR A 129 -12.59 1.32 -17.25
N PRO A 130 -13.01 0.22 -17.90
CA PRO A 130 -12.07 -0.75 -18.43
C PRO A 130 -11.03 -0.01 -19.27
N LEU A 131 -9.74 -0.23 -19.00
CA LEU A 131 -8.70 0.09 -19.96
C LEU A 131 -8.98 -0.79 -21.17
N MET A 132 -9.63 -0.21 -22.18
CA MET A 132 -9.66 -0.78 -23.52
C MET A 132 -8.21 -0.78 -23.98
N ILE A 133 -7.51 -1.91 -23.77
CA ILE A 133 -6.23 -2.14 -24.41
C ILE A 133 -6.58 -2.45 -25.85
N ASP A 134 -6.74 -1.41 -26.66
CA ASP A 134 -6.84 -1.58 -28.10
C ASP A 134 -5.53 -2.24 -28.54
N GLY A 135 -5.63 -3.53 -28.88
CA GLY A 135 -4.50 -4.36 -29.32
C GLY A 135 -3.89 -3.93 -30.65
N ASN A 136 -4.12 -2.70 -31.11
CA ASN A 136 -3.58 -2.12 -32.32
C ASN A 136 -3.52 -0.60 -32.15
N ASN A 137 -2.33 -0.08 -31.84
CA ASN A 137 -1.88 1.23 -32.33
C ASN A 137 -0.35 1.28 -32.25
N ARG A 138 0.28 0.44 -33.06
CA ARG A 138 1.45 0.92 -33.80
C ARG A 138 0.89 1.79 -34.93
N ASP A 139 1.51 2.95 -35.09
CA ASP A 139 1.31 3.91 -36.17
C ASP A 139 0.04 4.77 -36.11
N THR A 140 0.18 5.95 -35.53
CA THR A 140 0.12 7.19 -36.33
C THR A 140 0.59 8.38 -35.49
N VAL A 141 1.81 8.81 -35.81
CA VAL A 141 2.21 10.21 -35.63
C VAL A 141 1.34 11.01 -36.61
N ALA A 142 0.53 11.93 -36.10
CA ALA A 142 -0.07 12.98 -36.90
C ALA A 142 0.06 14.30 -36.14
N HIS A 143 0.94 15.14 -36.68
CA HIS A 143 1.02 16.58 -36.42
C HIS A 143 -0.31 17.26 -36.72
N GLU A 144 -0.77 18.12 -35.81
CA GLU A 144 -1.53 19.34 -36.12
C GLU A 144 -1.08 20.37 -35.06
N GLN A 145 -0.14 21.26 -35.40
CA GLN A 145 -0.32 22.63 -35.93
C GLN A 145 -1.10 23.53 -34.97
#